data_AF-A0A518AVI1-F1
#
_entry.id   AF-A0A518AVI1-F1
#
_cell.length_a   1.000
_cell.length_b   1.000
_cell.length_c   1.000
_cell.angle_alpha   90.00
_cell.angle_beta   90.00
_cell.angle_gamma   90.00
#
_symmetry.space_group_name_H-M   'P 1'
#
loop_
_entity.id
_entity.type
_entity.pdbx_description
1 polymer ?
#
loop_
_entity_poly.entity_id
_entity_poly.type
_entity_poly.pdbx_seq_one_letter_code
_entity_poly.pdbx_strand_id
1 'polypeptide(L)'
;MADPNPYTTADQQPEVDLRDARLAAFLAWLFPGLGHLYQRRVGKGLLFMITIMATFAYGMYLGGGRVVYASTTNPVGNFTKFKERWHYACQLPIGLPALPAYVQTWRVENGNEPLHWFGDNFERPPYNVQTLQLASPATERGVLEAEYLQSTDQSKNTVLHISEREKWNHDYNYLFELGTVFTMIAGLMNVLAICDARWGPLTHLKPEPKSDDNANSDSST
;
A
#
# COMPACT_ATOMS: atom_id res chain seq x y z
N MET A 1 0.04 12.81 -64.34
CA MET A 1 -0.64 13.12 -63.07
C MET A 1 -0.70 11.80 -62.33
N ALA A 2 0.25 11.55 -61.42
CA ALA A 2 0.37 10.27 -60.74
C ALA A 2 -0.60 10.25 -59.55
N ASP A 3 -1.41 9.20 -59.48
CA ASP A 3 -2.40 9.02 -58.42
C ASP A 3 -1.73 8.91 -57.03
N PRO A 4 -2.26 9.58 -55.99
CA PRO A 4 -1.72 9.46 -54.64
C PRO A 4 -2.00 8.05 -54.09
N ASN A 5 -0.94 7.36 -53.68
CA ASN A 5 -0.97 6.04 -53.06
C ASN A 5 -1.88 6.03 -51.81
N PRO A 6 -2.97 5.23 -51.76
CA PRO A 6 -3.91 5.23 -50.65
C PRO A 6 -3.38 4.58 -49.35
N TYR A 7 -2.18 3.98 -49.37
CA TYR A 7 -1.64 3.25 -48.21
C TYR A 7 -0.85 4.12 -47.20
N THR A 8 -0.62 5.40 -47.47
CA THR A 8 0.24 6.26 -46.62
C THR A 8 -0.43 6.75 -45.33
N THR A 9 -1.71 6.43 -45.07
CA THR A 9 -2.45 6.96 -43.89
C THR A 9 -2.70 5.94 -42.77
N ALA A 10 -2.34 4.67 -42.96
CA ALA A 10 -2.69 3.60 -42.00
C ALA A 10 -1.65 3.32 -40.90
N ASP A 11 -0.44 3.90 -40.99
CA ASP A 11 0.68 3.61 -40.10
C ASP A 11 0.98 4.70 -39.06
N GLN A 12 0.00 5.58 -38.78
CA GLN A 12 0.08 6.49 -37.64
C GLN A 12 -0.40 5.75 -36.39
N GLN A 13 0.40 4.79 -35.89
CA GLN A 13 0.28 4.37 -34.49
C GLN A 13 0.43 5.64 -33.65
N PRO A 14 -0.51 5.98 -32.75
CA PRO A 14 -0.33 7.12 -31.88
C PRO A 14 0.93 6.86 -31.05
N GLU A 15 2.01 7.56 -31.38
CA GLU A 15 3.26 7.52 -30.64
C GLU A 15 2.94 8.02 -29.22
N VAL A 16 2.78 7.07 -28.31
CA VAL A 16 2.49 7.38 -26.91
C VAL A 16 3.76 7.99 -26.35
N ASP A 17 3.81 9.32 -26.32
CA ASP A 17 4.89 10.11 -25.71
C ASP A 17 5.07 9.67 -24.24
N LEU A 18 6.03 8.77 -24.03
CA LEU A 18 6.40 8.22 -22.74
C LEU A 18 7.15 9.31 -21.97
N ARG A 19 6.41 10.12 -21.20
CA ARG A 19 7.02 11.03 -20.22
C ARG A 19 7.97 10.29 -19.29
N ASP A 20 8.91 11.04 -18.71
CA ASP A 20 10.02 10.53 -17.91
C ASP A 20 9.61 9.41 -16.92
N ALA A 21 10.11 8.20 -17.18
CA ALA A 21 9.76 6.98 -16.46
C ALA A 21 10.13 7.04 -14.96
N ARG A 22 11.14 7.85 -14.61
CA ARG A 22 11.57 8.04 -13.21
C ARG A 22 10.52 8.83 -12.42
N LEU A 23 9.98 9.89 -13.02
CA LEU A 23 8.88 10.66 -12.43
C LEU A 23 7.62 9.80 -12.33
N ALA A 24 7.28 9.03 -13.36
CA ALA A 24 6.11 8.15 -13.31
C ALA A 24 6.19 7.12 -12.15
N ALA A 25 7.36 6.53 -11.93
CA ALA A 25 7.58 5.60 -10.82
C ALA A 25 7.45 6.30 -9.45
N PHE A 26 8.01 7.51 -9.30
CA PHE A 26 7.87 8.29 -8.07
C PHE A 26 6.41 8.70 -7.81
N LEU A 27 5.68 9.12 -8.85
CA LEU A 27 4.26 9.46 -8.74
C LEU A 27 3.40 8.24 -8.39
N ALA A 28 3.68 7.06 -8.96
CA ALA A 28 3.02 5.81 -8.59
C ALA A 28 3.31 5.37 -7.16
N TRP A 29 4.51 5.67 -6.65
CA TRP A 29 4.86 5.44 -5.25
C TRP A 29 4.17 6.43 -4.31
N LEU A 30 4.03 7.70 -4.71
CA LEU A 30 3.41 8.74 -3.89
C LEU A 30 1.90 8.49 -3.71
N PHE A 31 1.22 8.11 -4.80
CA PHE A 31 -0.19 7.80 -4.78
C PHE A 31 -0.50 6.67 -5.77
N PRO A 32 -1.23 5.61 -5.35
CA PRO A 32 -1.50 4.46 -6.21
C PRO A 32 -2.22 4.88 -7.50
N GLY A 33 -1.67 4.47 -8.65
CA GLY A 33 -2.19 4.76 -10.00
C GLY A 33 -1.75 6.10 -10.61
N LEU A 34 -1.15 7.03 -9.86
CA LEU A 34 -0.79 8.36 -10.38
C LEU A 34 0.28 8.31 -11.49
N GLY A 35 1.20 7.35 -11.44
CA GLY A 35 2.23 7.16 -12.48
C GLY A 35 1.66 6.79 -13.85
N HIS A 36 0.60 5.98 -13.89
CA HIS A 36 -0.09 5.60 -15.12
C HIS A 36 -0.95 6.72 -15.68
N LEU A 37 -1.58 7.53 -14.81
CA LEU A 37 -2.24 8.76 -15.24
C LEU A 37 -1.24 9.74 -15.86
N TYR A 38 -0.03 9.86 -15.29
CA TYR A 38 1.04 10.71 -15.82
C TYR A 38 1.51 10.28 -17.22
N GLN A 39 1.54 8.96 -17.49
CA GLN A 39 1.83 8.39 -18.82
C GLN A 39 0.62 8.38 -19.77
N ARG A 40 -0.47 9.09 -19.44
CA ARG A 40 -1.74 9.12 -20.19
C ARG A 40 -2.42 7.75 -20.38
N ARG A 41 -2.02 6.72 -19.62
CA ARG A 41 -2.67 5.40 -19.60
C ARG A 41 -3.80 5.37 -18.59
N VAL A 42 -4.80 6.21 -18.83
CA VAL A 42 -5.90 6.49 -17.88
C VAL A 42 -6.66 5.23 -17.46
N GLY A 43 -6.90 4.28 -18.38
CA GLY A 43 -7.61 3.03 -18.05
C GLY A 43 -6.86 2.16 -17.03
N LYS A 44 -5.56 1.92 -17.26
CA LYS A 44 -4.72 1.16 -16.32
C LYS A 44 -4.54 1.90 -15.00
N GLY A 45 -4.33 3.22 -15.06
CA GLY A 45 -4.15 4.04 -13.86
C GLY A 45 -5.37 4.08 -12.96
N LEU A 46 -6.57 4.22 -13.53
CA LEU A 46 -7.82 4.17 -12.78
C LEU A 46 -8.06 2.78 -12.17
N LEU A 47 -7.77 1.70 -12.90
CA LEU A 47 -7.90 0.35 -12.38
C LEU A 47 -6.99 0.15 -11.16
N PHE A 48 -5.69 0.47 -11.26
CA PHE A 48 -4.79 0.34 -10.13
C PHE A 48 -5.17 1.26 -8.96
N MET A 49 -5.53 2.51 -9.23
CA MET A 49 -5.95 3.46 -8.20
C MET A 49 -7.18 2.94 -7.44
N ILE A 50 -8.26 2.57 -8.14
CA ILE A 50 -9.51 2.12 -7.51
C ILE A 50 -9.29 0.81 -6.78
N THR A 51 -8.65 -0.18 -7.41
CA THR A 51 -8.43 -1.49 -6.80
C THR A 51 -7.57 -1.38 -5.56
N ILE A 52 -6.40 -0.73 -5.64
CA ILE A 52 -5.47 -0.62 -4.49
C ILE A 52 -6.12 0.18 -3.36
N MET A 53 -6.77 1.31 -3.66
CA MET A 53 -7.41 2.11 -2.63
C MET A 53 -8.61 1.40 -2.00
N ALA A 54 -9.43 0.67 -2.78
CA ALA A 54 -10.53 -0.09 -2.25
C ALA A 54 -10.05 -1.24 -1.36
N THR A 55 -9.03 -1.99 -1.78
CA THR A 55 -8.43 -3.06 -0.98
C THR A 55 -7.83 -2.51 0.32
N PHE A 56 -7.11 -1.39 0.26
CA PHE A 56 -6.55 -0.74 1.44
C PHE A 56 -7.63 -0.24 2.40
N ALA A 57 -8.61 0.51 1.89
CA ALA A 57 -9.72 1.04 2.69
C ALA A 57 -10.55 -0.08 3.32
N TYR A 58 -10.77 -1.18 2.59
CA TYR A 58 -11.45 -2.36 3.12
C TYR A 58 -10.65 -3.03 4.24
N GLY A 59 -9.34 -3.20 4.06
CA GLY A 59 -8.47 -3.72 5.12
C GLY A 59 -8.45 -2.83 6.38
N MET A 60 -8.39 -1.51 6.19
CA MET A 60 -8.51 -0.54 7.28
C MET A 60 -9.87 -0.63 7.98
N TYR A 61 -10.96 -0.80 7.24
CA TYR A 61 -12.29 -0.96 7.80
C TYR A 61 -12.42 -2.22 8.66
N LEU A 62 -11.94 -3.37 8.18
CA LEU A 62 -11.93 -4.62 8.95
C LEU A 62 -11.12 -4.51 10.25
N GLY A 63 -10.03 -3.77 10.20
CA GLY A 63 -9.12 -3.53 11.31
C GLY A 63 -9.52 -2.40 12.25
N GLY A 64 -10.67 -1.75 12.04
CA GLY A 64 -11.07 -0.57 12.83
C GLY A 64 -10.11 0.62 12.73
N GLY A 65 -9.36 0.71 11.63
CA GLY A 65 -8.30 1.71 11.41
C GLY A 65 -6.99 1.42 12.15
N ARG A 66 -6.88 0.26 12.83
CA ARG A 66 -5.77 -0.07 13.73
C ARG A 66 -4.80 -1.09 13.15
N VAL A 67 -4.94 -1.50 11.89
CA VAL A 67 -4.13 -2.57 11.27
C VAL A 67 -2.85 -2.07 10.62
N VAL A 68 -2.76 -0.76 10.35
CA VAL A 68 -1.60 -0.11 9.77
C VAL A 68 -0.97 0.74 10.86
N TYR A 69 0.14 0.29 11.42
CA TYR A 69 0.94 1.09 12.35
C TYR A 69 2.39 0.63 12.34
N ALA A 70 3.30 1.58 12.52
CA ALA A 70 4.70 1.29 12.74
C ALA A 70 4.89 1.04 14.25
N SER A 71 4.98 -0.22 14.66
CA SER A 71 5.20 -0.54 16.08
C SER A 71 6.69 -0.55 16.39
N THR A 72 7.17 0.39 17.21
CA THR A 72 8.43 0.26 17.96
C THR A 72 8.05 -0.21 19.36
N THR A 73 7.85 -1.51 19.57
CA THR A 73 7.39 -2.03 20.86
C THR A 73 8.55 -2.39 21.79
N ASN A 74 9.79 -2.54 21.31
CA ASN A 74 10.97 -2.66 22.17
C ASN A 74 12.20 -1.90 21.62
N PRO A 75 12.77 -0.93 22.36
CA PRO A 75 14.01 -0.27 21.97
C PRO A 75 15.22 -1.09 22.44
N VAL A 76 15.42 -2.29 21.88
CA VAL A 76 16.70 -3.01 22.04
C VAL A 76 17.26 -3.31 20.65
N GLY A 77 17.96 -2.32 20.09
CA GLY A 77 18.73 -2.42 18.85
C GLY A 77 17.94 -2.13 17.55
N ASN A 78 18.64 -1.60 16.55
CA ASN A 78 18.09 -1.19 15.25
C ASN A 78 17.44 -2.34 14.46
N PHE A 79 17.87 -3.58 14.67
CA PHE A 79 17.40 -4.76 13.94
C PHE A 79 16.07 -5.32 14.48
N THR A 80 15.80 -5.13 15.77
CA THR A 80 14.59 -5.64 16.45
C THR A 80 13.35 -4.80 16.10
N LYS A 81 13.53 -3.48 15.89
CA LYS A 81 12.49 -2.59 15.34
C LYS A 81 11.89 -3.09 14.02
N PHE A 82 12.72 -3.72 13.17
CA PHE A 82 12.28 -4.26 11.88
C PHE A 82 11.51 -5.59 12.00
N LYS A 83 11.77 -6.37 13.06
CA LYS A 83 11.13 -7.68 13.31
C LYS A 83 9.73 -7.57 13.88
N GLU A 84 9.44 -6.55 14.70
CA GLU A 84 8.17 -6.45 15.43
C GLU A 84 6.96 -6.19 14.53
N ARG A 85 7.18 -5.62 13.33
CA ARG A 85 6.10 -5.29 12.39
C ARG A 85 6.52 -5.34 10.93
N TRP A 86 7.10 -6.46 10.48
CA TRP A 86 7.50 -6.64 9.08
C TRP A 86 6.37 -6.36 8.07
N HIS A 87 5.10 -6.55 8.48
CA HIS A 87 3.91 -6.18 7.70
C HIS A 87 3.90 -4.71 7.25
N TYR A 88 4.41 -3.78 8.07
CA TYR A 88 4.46 -2.36 7.72
C TYR A 88 5.40 -2.10 6.54
N ALA A 89 6.48 -2.88 6.39
CA ALA A 89 7.36 -2.79 5.23
C ALA A 89 6.63 -3.13 3.92
N CYS A 90 5.63 -4.02 3.98
CA CYS A 90 4.76 -4.33 2.86
C CYS A 90 3.68 -3.25 2.63
N GLN A 91 3.35 -2.44 3.63
CA GLN A 91 2.35 -1.35 3.55
C GLN A 91 2.97 -0.01 3.13
N LEU A 92 4.26 0.22 3.39
CA LEU A 92 5.01 1.41 2.96
C LEU A 92 4.88 1.76 1.46
N PRO A 93 4.85 0.80 0.53
CA PRO A 93 4.70 1.10 -0.89
C PRO A 93 3.35 1.72 -1.25
N ILE A 94 2.34 1.69 -0.37
CA ILE A 94 1.03 2.34 -0.61
C ILE A 94 1.19 3.87 -0.69
N GLY A 95 2.28 4.41 -0.15
CA GLY A 95 2.62 5.82 -0.24
C GLY A 95 1.92 6.64 0.82
N LEU A 96 1.37 7.80 0.43
CA LEU A 96 0.76 8.77 1.34
C LEU A 96 -0.29 8.20 2.30
N PRO A 97 -1.18 7.25 1.92
CA PRO A 97 -2.18 6.72 2.83
C PRO A 97 -1.61 6.02 4.07
N ALA A 98 -0.41 5.43 3.99
CA ALA A 98 0.21 4.68 5.09
C ALA A 98 1.29 5.49 5.85
N LEU A 99 1.55 6.74 5.45
CA LEU A 99 2.49 7.64 6.13
C LEU A 99 1.97 8.21 7.47
N PRO A 100 0.68 8.47 7.68
CA PRO A 100 0.17 8.93 8.98
C PRO A 100 0.56 7.99 10.13
N ALA A 101 0.55 6.67 9.91
CA ALA A 101 1.07 5.67 10.84
C ALA A 101 2.51 5.95 11.32
N TYR A 102 3.42 6.31 10.42
CA TYR A 102 4.81 6.61 10.76
C TYR A 102 4.91 7.91 11.57
N VAL A 103 4.19 8.95 11.12
CA VAL A 103 4.16 10.26 11.79
C VAL A 103 3.56 10.16 13.18
N GLN A 104 2.48 9.39 13.36
CA GLN A 104 1.86 9.16 14.66
C GLN A 104 2.79 8.38 15.59
N THR A 105 3.50 7.37 15.07
CA THR A 105 4.48 6.63 15.87
C THR A 105 5.60 7.55 16.35
N TRP A 106 6.19 8.33 15.45
CA TRP A 106 7.22 9.31 15.81
C TRP A 106 6.70 10.33 16.82
N ARG A 107 5.45 10.79 16.67
CA ARG A 107 4.83 11.74 17.60
C ARG A 107 4.67 11.14 19.01
N VAL A 108 4.11 9.94 19.11
CA VAL A 108 3.90 9.24 20.39
C VAL A 108 5.23 8.87 21.05
N GLU A 109 6.25 8.48 20.27
CA GLU A 109 7.61 8.26 20.77
C GLU A 109 8.23 9.52 21.39
N ASN A 110 7.90 10.70 20.86
CA ASN A 110 8.35 12.00 21.41
C ASN A 110 7.48 12.51 22.58
N GLY A 111 6.56 11.69 23.11
CA GLY A 111 5.73 12.03 24.27
C GLY A 111 4.56 12.98 23.96
N ASN A 112 4.22 13.16 22.68
CA ASN A 112 3.06 13.95 22.27
C ASN A 112 1.83 13.04 22.08
N GLU A 113 0.64 13.57 22.31
CA GLU A 113 -0.63 12.87 22.07
C GLU A 113 -0.81 12.50 20.58
N PRO A 114 -1.42 11.34 20.27
CA PRO A 114 -1.66 10.92 18.89
C PRO A 114 -2.54 11.93 18.13
N LEU A 115 -2.44 11.97 16.80
CA LEU A 115 -3.29 12.82 15.97
C LEU A 115 -4.63 12.12 15.70
N HIS A 116 -5.74 12.79 16.03
CA HIS A 116 -7.10 12.25 15.95
C HIS A 116 -7.83 12.60 14.63
N TRP A 117 -7.10 12.88 13.54
CA TRP A 117 -7.67 13.42 12.28
C TRP A 117 -8.78 12.56 11.67
N PHE A 118 -8.73 11.24 11.84
CA PHE A 118 -9.69 10.28 11.27
C PHE A 118 -10.28 9.35 12.34
N GLY A 119 -10.26 9.78 13.61
CA GLY A 119 -10.75 9.04 14.78
C GLY A 119 -9.66 8.72 15.81
N ASP A 120 -10.06 8.34 17.02
CA ASP A 120 -9.16 8.18 18.18
C ASP A 120 -8.13 7.05 18.06
N ASN A 121 -8.29 6.18 17.08
CA ASN A 121 -7.46 4.98 16.92
C ASN A 121 -6.97 4.78 15.49
N PHE A 122 -7.10 5.78 14.62
CA PHE A 122 -6.62 5.68 13.25
C PHE A 122 -5.10 5.60 13.24
N GLU A 123 -4.55 4.50 12.71
CA GLU A 123 -3.12 4.22 12.47
C GLU A 123 -2.14 4.37 13.66
N ARG A 124 -2.67 4.50 14.88
CA ARG A 124 -1.84 4.69 16.06
C ARG A 124 -1.14 3.40 16.48
N PRO A 125 0.09 3.47 16.99
CA PRO A 125 0.71 2.34 17.65
C PRO A 125 -0.09 1.95 18.92
N PRO A 126 -0.13 0.65 19.28
CA PRO A 126 -0.70 0.20 20.54
C PRO A 126 0.15 0.74 21.69
N TYR A 127 -0.50 1.18 22.76
CA TYR A 127 0.19 1.54 23.98
C TYR A 127 0.81 0.29 24.60
N ASN A 128 2.03 0.42 25.10
CA ASN A 128 2.60 -0.59 25.97
C ASN A 128 2.27 -0.23 27.42
N VAL A 129 2.38 -1.22 28.31
CA VAL A 129 2.16 -1.04 29.75
C VAL A 129 3.00 0.12 30.33
N GLN A 130 4.19 0.36 29.78
CA GLN A 130 5.06 1.48 30.15
C GLN A 130 4.51 2.86 29.72
N THR A 131 3.94 3.00 28.51
CA THR A 131 3.37 4.27 28.04
C THR A 131 2.06 4.59 28.72
N LEU A 132 1.24 3.58 29.06
CA LEU A 132 0.07 3.75 29.93
C LEU A 132 0.48 4.22 31.34
N GLN A 133 1.59 3.71 31.88
CA GLN A 133 2.13 4.14 33.18
C GLN A 133 2.73 5.54 33.18
N LEU A 134 3.23 6.01 32.03
CA LEU A 134 3.71 7.38 31.82
C LEU A 134 2.56 8.39 31.67
N ALA A 135 1.41 7.97 31.13
CA ALA A 135 0.24 8.81 30.93
C ALA A 135 -0.64 8.99 32.18
N SER A 136 -0.55 8.10 33.17
CA SER A 136 -1.41 8.09 34.36
C SER A 136 -0.67 8.43 35.67
N PRO A 137 -1.32 9.12 36.63
CA PRO A 137 -0.74 9.45 37.93
C PRO A 137 -0.34 8.19 38.72
N ALA A 138 0.76 8.29 39.48
CA ALA A 138 1.44 7.17 40.16
C ALA A 138 0.53 6.29 41.03
N THR A 139 -0.49 6.90 41.63
CA THR A 139 -1.39 6.29 42.60
C THR A 139 -2.39 5.31 41.98
N GLU A 140 -2.72 5.44 40.70
CA GLU A 140 -3.80 4.68 40.04
C GLU A 140 -3.30 3.75 38.92
N ARG A 141 -2.00 3.76 38.64
CA ARG A 141 -1.40 3.06 37.47
C ARG A 141 -1.81 1.60 37.36
N GLY A 142 -1.66 0.81 38.44
CA GLY A 142 -1.90 -0.64 38.38
C GLY A 142 -3.38 -1.03 38.24
N VAL A 143 -4.30 -0.18 38.70
CA VAL A 143 -5.75 -0.44 38.64
C VAL A 143 -6.30 -0.02 37.27
N LEU A 144 -5.93 1.17 36.79
CA LEU A 144 -6.32 1.67 35.48
C LEU A 144 -5.72 0.82 34.34
N GLU A 145 -4.49 0.32 34.51
CA GLU A 145 -3.85 -0.59 33.56
C GLU A 145 -4.60 -1.92 33.45
N ALA A 146 -4.96 -2.51 34.61
CA ALA A 146 -5.73 -3.75 34.63
C ALA A 146 -7.12 -3.56 34.01
N GLU A 147 -7.82 -2.46 34.27
CA GLU A 147 -9.14 -2.17 33.70
C GLU A 147 -9.06 -1.88 32.19
N TYR A 148 -8.05 -1.12 31.76
CA TYR A 148 -7.86 -0.80 30.34
C TYR A 148 -7.55 -2.03 29.49
N LEU A 149 -6.77 -2.97 30.02
CA LEU A 149 -6.39 -4.21 29.34
C LEU A 149 -7.41 -5.35 29.55
N GLN A 150 -8.56 -5.07 30.16
CA GLN A 150 -9.65 -6.03 30.24
C GLN A 150 -10.56 -5.98 29.01
N SER A 151 -11.00 -7.15 28.57
CA SER A 151 -12.12 -7.32 27.65
C SER A 151 -13.11 -8.34 28.22
N THR A 152 -14.35 -8.26 27.78
CA THR A 152 -15.37 -9.26 28.11
C THR A 152 -15.52 -10.25 26.95
N ASP A 153 -15.38 -11.54 27.24
CA ASP A 153 -15.63 -12.60 26.27
C ASP A 153 -17.14 -12.83 26.07
N GLN A 154 -17.53 -13.57 25.01
CA GLN A 154 -18.89 -14.00 24.73
C GLN A 154 -19.55 -14.76 25.89
N SER A 155 -18.73 -15.41 26.74
CA SER A 155 -19.18 -16.11 27.93
C SER A 155 -19.41 -15.19 29.15
N LYS A 156 -19.30 -13.87 28.99
CA LYS A 156 -19.34 -12.84 30.05
C LYS A 156 -18.22 -12.97 31.10
N ASN A 157 -17.16 -13.69 30.77
CA ASN A 157 -15.96 -13.75 31.59
C ASN A 157 -15.05 -12.56 31.28
N THR A 158 -14.37 -12.07 32.30
CA THR A 158 -13.37 -11.01 32.15
C THR A 158 -12.04 -11.63 31.79
N VAL A 159 -11.45 -11.20 30.67
CA VAL A 159 -10.14 -11.63 30.20
C VAL A 159 -9.18 -10.46 30.33
N LEU A 160 -8.04 -10.69 30.98
CA LEU A 160 -6.96 -9.73 31.11
C LEU A 160 -5.93 -9.98 30.01
N HIS A 161 -5.60 -8.95 29.25
CA HIS A 161 -4.59 -9.00 28.19
C HIS A 161 -3.24 -8.47 28.69
N ILE A 162 -2.13 -8.99 28.17
CA ILE A 162 -0.78 -8.54 28.54
C ILE A 162 -0.45 -7.22 27.81
N SER A 163 -1.09 -6.97 26.66
CA SER A 163 -0.90 -5.76 25.88
C SER A 163 -2.17 -5.30 25.17
N GLU A 164 -2.21 -4.01 24.79
CA GLU A 164 -3.34 -3.46 24.03
C GLU A 164 -3.50 -4.16 22.67
N ARG A 165 -2.39 -4.61 22.06
CA ARG A 165 -2.43 -5.38 20.81
C ARG A 165 -3.17 -6.70 20.97
N GLU A 166 -2.91 -7.43 22.05
CA GLU A 166 -3.60 -8.69 22.32
C GLU A 166 -5.09 -8.45 22.56
N LYS A 167 -5.43 -7.37 23.27
CA LYS A 167 -6.82 -6.93 23.41
C LYS A 167 -7.48 -6.70 22.06
N TRP A 168 -6.83 -5.98 21.13
CA TRP A 168 -7.40 -5.78 19.79
C TRP A 168 -7.54 -7.08 18.99
N ASN A 169 -6.55 -7.98 19.08
CA ASN A 169 -6.63 -9.30 18.48
C ASN A 169 -7.80 -10.11 19.05
N HIS A 170 -8.09 -9.97 20.34
CA HIS A 170 -9.22 -10.60 20.98
C HIS A 170 -10.56 -9.96 20.55
N ASP A 171 -10.66 -8.64 20.60
CA ASP A 171 -11.87 -7.86 20.32
C ASP A 171 -12.34 -7.99 18.86
N TYR A 172 -11.40 -7.91 17.92
CA TYR A 172 -11.68 -8.01 16.47
C TYR A 172 -11.52 -9.44 15.93
N ASN A 173 -10.95 -10.34 16.72
CA ASN A 173 -10.75 -11.74 16.36
C ASN A 173 -10.01 -11.85 14.99
N TYR A 174 -10.48 -12.73 14.10
CA TYR A 174 -9.91 -12.91 12.76
C TYR A 174 -9.92 -11.64 11.89
N LEU A 175 -10.78 -10.64 12.15
CA LEU A 175 -10.90 -9.44 11.31
C LEU A 175 -9.65 -8.57 11.37
N PHE A 176 -8.96 -8.55 12.52
CA PHE A 176 -7.73 -7.77 12.69
C PHE A 176 -6.58 -8.32 11.84
N GLU A 177 -6.38 -9.63 11.87
CA GLU A 177 -5.38 -10.32 11.04
C GLU A 177 -5.75 -10.18 9.56
N LEU A 178 -7.04 -10.34 9.22
CA LEU A 178 -7.53 -10.19 7.86
C LEU A 178 -7.29 -8.78 7.31
N GLY A 179 -7.62 -7.74 8.09
CA GLY A 179 -7.34 -6.35 7.73
C GLY A 179 -5.85 -6.07 7.51
N THR A 180 -4.99 -6.66 8.33
CA THR A 180 -3.53 -6.61 8.15
C THR A 180 -3.11 -7.27 6.83
N VAL A 181 -3.66 -8.44 6.50
CA VAL A 181 -3.38 -9.13 5.25
C VAL A 181 -3.87 -8.32 4.03
N PHE A 182 -5.08 -7.77 4.06
CA PHE A 182 -5.61 -6.95 2.97
C PHE A 182 -4.75 -5.72 2.69
N THR A 183 -4.30 -5.02 3.74
CA THR A 183 -3.42 -3.85 3.58
C THR A 183 -2.03 -4.23 3.10
N MET A 184 -1.48 -5.38 3.52
CA MET A 184 -0.24 -5.91 2.94
C MET A 184 -0.39 -6.24 1.45
N ILE A 185 -1.49 -6.91 1.06
CA ILE A 185 -1.77 -7.24 -0.34
C ILE A 185 -1.89 -5.96 -1.17
N ALA A 186 -2.57 -4.93 -0.65
CA ALA A 186 -2.67 -3.62 -1.30
C ALA A 186 -1.29 -2.98 -1.56
N GLY A 187 -0.38 -3.05 -0.59
CA GLY A 187 0.96 -2.51 -0.75
C GLY A 187 1.83 -3.32 -1.72
N LEU A 188 1.74 -4.64 -1.68
CA LEU A 188 2.40 -5.50 -2.67
C LEU A 188 1.84 -5.25 -4.09
N MET A 189 0.53 -5.05 -4.22
CA MET A 189 -0.08 -4.64 -5.49
C MET A 189 0.45 -3.28 -5.97
N ASN A 190 0.70 -2.32 -5.07
CA ASN A 190 1.27 -1.04 -5.49
C ASN A 190 2.73 -1.18 -5.95
N VAL A 191 3.52 -2.10 -5.37
CA VAL A 191 4.86 -2.41 -5.89
C VAL A 191 4.77 -2.91 -7.34
N LEU A 192 3.82 -3.80 -7.63
CA LEU A 192 3.60 -4.28 -9.00
C LEU A 192 3.16 -3.14 -9.94
N ALA A 193 2.30 -2.24 -9.47
CA ALA A 193 1.89 -1.07 -10.24
C ALA A 193 3.07 -0.12 -10.54
N ILE A 194 3.95 0.13 -9.56
CA ILE A 194 5.17 0.95 -9.75
C ILE A 194 6.09 0.30 -10.78
N CYS A 195 6.26 -1.02 -10.72
CA CYS A 195 7.02 -1.80 -11.69
C CYS A 195 6.42 -1.72 -13.11
N ASP A 196 5.09 -1.88 -13.25
CA ASP A 196 4.39 -1.74 -14.53
C ASP A 196 4.52 -0.32 -15.11
N ALA A 197 4.43 0.71 -14.25
CA ALA A 197 4.67 2.09 -14.66
C ALA A 197 6.11 2.30 -15.13
N ARG A 198 7.11 1.68 -14.49
CA ARG A 198 8.52 1.86 -14.83
C ARG A 198 8.92 1.17 -16.13
N TRP A 199 8.47 -0.07 -16.36
CA TRP A 199 8.89 -0.86 -17.52
C TRP A 199 8.01 -0.69 -18.75
N GLY A 200 6.85 -0.04 -18.61
CA GLY A 200 5.97 0.21 -19.74
C GLY A 200 5.31 -1.07 -20.30
N PRO A 201 4.47 -0.94 -21.33
CA PRO A 201 3.78 -2.06 -21.95
C PRO A 201 4.77 -2.78 -22.85
N LEU A 202 4.81 -4.11 -22.79
CA LEU A 202 5.51 -4.95 -23.76
C LEU A 202 4.85 -4.81 -25.15
N THR A 203 5.14 -3.73 -25.87
CA THR A 203 4.70 -3.51 -27.26
C THR A 203 5.74 -3.99 -28.24
N HIS A 204 6.17 -5.26 -28.16
CA HIS A 204 7.07 -5.83 -29.16
C HIS A 204 6.79 -7.31 -29.37
N LEU A 205 5.88 -7.60 -30.31
CA LEU A 205 6.01 -8.72 -31.25
C LEU A 205 5.27 -8.30 -32.54
N LYS A 206 5.91 -7.45 -33.36
CA LYS A 206 5.49 -7.30 -34.76
C LYS A 206 6.03 -8.55 -35.48
N PRO A 207 5.19 -9.41 -36.09
CA PRO A 207 5.72 -10.47 -36.94
C PRO A 207 6.49 -9.81 -38.09
N GLU A 208 7.76 -10.18 -38.25
CA GLU A 208 8.58 -9.76 -39.40
C GLU A 208 7.80 -10.07 -40.69
N PRO A 209 7.65 -9.10 -41.61
CA PRO A 209 7.04 -9.40 -42.90
C PRO A 209 7.94 -10.39 -43.64
N LYS A 210 7.38 -11.53 -44.05
CA LYS A 210 8.06 -12.46 -44.96
C LYS A 210 8.42 -11.67 -46.23
N SER A 211 9.71 -11.63 -46.55
CA SER A 211 10.17 -11.22 -47.87
C SER A 211 9.70 -12.27 -48.87
N ASP A 212 8.79 -11.91 -49.76
CA ASP A 212 8.41 -12.73 -50.90
C ASP A 212 9.58 -12.74 -51.90
N ASP A 213 10.56 -13.61 -51.67
CA ASP A 213 11.54 -14.02 -52.67
C ASP A 213 10.82 -14.89 -53.71
N ASN A 214 10.21 -14.28 -54.74
CA ASN A 214 10.03 -14.89 -56.07
C ASN A 214 9.36 -13.92 -57.04
N ALA A 215 10.14 -13.02 -57.63
CA ALA A 215 9.74 -12.30 -58.84
C ALA A 215 10.96 -11.94 -59.69
N ASN A 216 11.76 -12.93 -60.13
CA ASN A 216 12.50 -12.81 -61.40
C ASN A 216 13.06 -14.15 -61.90
N SER A 217 12.21 -15.00 -62.47
CA SER A 217 12.66 -15.97 -63.48
C SER A 217 11.47 -16.23 -64.40
N ASP A 218 11.23 -15.32 -65.35
CA ASP A 218 10.57 -15.62 -66.64
C ASP A 218 10.47 -14.33 -67.46
N SER A 219 11.53 -14.01 -68.21
CA SER A 219 11.45 -13.32 -69.51
C SER A 219 12.86 -13.04 -70.04
N SER A 220 13.56 -14.09 -70.47
CA SER A 220 14.65 -13.98 -71.44
C SER A 220 14.96 -15.37 -72.02
N THR A 221 14.14 -15.82 -72.96
CA THR A 221 14.57 -16.43 -74.25
C THR A 221 13.37 -16.69 -75.14
#